data_AF-A0A1B8TGX9-F1
#
_entry.id   AF-A0A1B8TGX9-F1
#
_cell.length_a   1.000
_cell.length_b   1.000
_cell.length_c   1.000
_cell.angle_alpha   90.00
_cell.angle_beta   90.00
_cell.angle_gamma   90.00
#
_symmetry.space_group_name_H-M   'P 1'
#
loop_
_entity.id
_entity.type
_entity.pdbx_description
1 polymer ?
#
loop_
_entity_poly.entity_id
_entity_poly.type
_entity_poly.pdbx_seq_one_letter_code
_entity_poly.pdbx_strand_id
1 'polypeptide(L)' 'MKKTRMVEIEETFCDICGEKCGNHTVFTDANGHEQHGCHEYNEKLGKLCRDVLNDQIVAAAIARRHKTAEN' A
#
# COMPACT_ATOMS: atom_id res chain seq x y z
N MET A 1 27.00 -11.77 31.55
CA MET A 1 25.81 -12.27 30.83
C MET A 1 25.50 -11.34 29.68
N LYS A 2 25.45 -11.83 28.44
CA LYS A 2 24.92 -11.06 27.30
C LYS A 2 23.39 -11.13 27.36
N LYS A 3 22.70 -9.99 27.27
CA LYS A 3 21.23 -9.94 27.17
C LYS A 3 20.83 -10.20 25.73
N THR A 4 20.17 -11.33 25.47
CA THR A 4 19.54 -11.60 24.17
C THR A 4 18.18 -10.90 24.15
N ARG A 5 17.88 -10.16 23.08
CA ARG A 5 16.53 -9.61 22.82
C ARG A 5 15.96 -10.36 21.62
N MET A 6 14.71 -10.81 21.74
CA MET A 6 13.92 -11.26 20.58
C MET A 6 13.25 -10.03 19.98
N VAL A 7 13.28 -9.94 18.64
CA VAL A 7 12.59 -8.91 17.88
C VAL A 7 11.77 -9.65 16.83
N GLU A 8 10.49 -9.35 16.76
CA GLU A 8 9.60 -9.87 15.72
C GLU A 8 9.74 -8.97 14.49
N ILE A 9 9.99 -9.58 13.34
CA ILE A 9 10.11 -8.87 12.06
C ILE A 9 8.89 -9.27 11.25
N GLU A 10 7.96 -8.33 11.07
CA GLU A 10 6.83 -8.52 10.18
C GLU A 10 7.27 -8.28 8.73
N GLU A 11 6.97 -9.25 7.86
CA GLU A 11 7.27 -9.12 6.44
C GLU A 11 6.09 -8.49 5.71
N THR A 12 6.26 -7.26 5.25
CA THR A 12 5.24 -6.56 4.47
C THR A 12 5.43 -6.81 2.97
N PHE A 13 4.34 -7.19 2.32
CA PHE A 13 4.28 -7.39 0.87
C PHE A 13 3.50 -6.25 0.21
N CYS A 14 3.94 -5.87 -0.99
CA CYS A 14 3.31 -4.81 -1.76
C CYS A 14 2.00 -5.29 -2.40
N ASP A 15 0.91 -4.56 -2.21
CA ASP A 15 -0.38 -4.87 -2.85
C ASP A 15 -0.38 -4.54 -4.35
N ILE A 16 0.64 -3.84 -4.86
CA ILE A 16 0.79 -3.52 -6.28
C ILE A 16 1.63 -4.56 -7.04
N CYS A 17 2.81 -4.93 -6.52
CA CYS A 17 3.73 -5.83 -7.22
C CYS A 17 3.81 -7.23 -6.61
N GLY A 18 3.25 -7.47 -5.42
CA GLY A 18 3.31 -8.75 -4.72
C GLY A 18 4.69 -9.09 -4.11
N GLU A 19 5.68 -8.22 -4.28
CA GLU A 19 7.03 -8.43 -3.73
C GLU A 19 7.14 -7.91 -2.31
N LYS A 20 8.09 -8.46 -1.54
CA LYS A 20 8.41 -8.00 -0.20
C LYS A 20 9.02 -6.60 -0.28
N CYS A 21 8.46 -5.64 0.45
CA CYS A 21 9.00 -4.30 0.53
C CYS A 21 10.15 -4.24 1.55
N GLY A 22 11.23 -3.53 1.22
CA GLY A 22 12.19 -3.07 2.21
C GLY A 22 11.69 -1.84 2.94
N ASN A 23 10.98 -0.95 2.23
CA ASN A 23 10.31 0.21 2.80
C ASN A 23 8.95 0.43 2.11
N HIS A 24 7.91 0.80 2.86
CA HIS A 24 6.56 0.92 2.33
C HIS A 24 5.78 2.07 2.97
N THR A 25 4.71 2.48 2.31
CA THR A 25 3.65 3.32 2.88
C THR A 25 2.41 2.47 3.09
N VAL A 26 1.73 2.65 4.23
CA VAL A 26 0.40 2.09 4.49
C VAL A 26 -0.65 3.13 4.08
N PHE A 27 -1.65 2.70 3.33
CA PHE A 27 -2.81 3.50 2.96
C PHE A 27 -4.07 2.79 3.46
N THR A 28 -5.10 3.56 3.80
CA THR A 28 -6.42 3.01 4.12
C THR A 28 -7.35 3.21 2.93
N ASP A 29 -7.92 2.11 2.42
CA ASP A 29 -8.90 2.17 1.34
C ASP A 29 -10.26 2.69 1.83
N ALA A 30 -11.19 2.91 0.91
CA ALA A 30 -12.53 3.40 1.25
C ALA A 30 -13.42 2.39 2.00
N ASN A 31 -12.99 1.12 2.16
CA ASN A 31 -13.61 0.11 3.02
C ASN A 31 -12.99 0.05 4.42
N GLY A 32 -11.92 0.79 4.68
CA GLY A 32 -11.16 0.70 5.92
C GLY A 32 -10.10 -0.39 5.94
N HIS A 33 -9.77 -1.00 4.78
CA HIS A 33 -8.69 -1.97 4.70
C HIS A 33 -7.34 -1.28 4.48
N GLU A 34 -6.31 -1.79 5.15
CA GLU A 34 -4.94 -1.34 4.94
C GLU A 34 -4.36 -1.95 3.65
N GLN A 35 -3.63 -1.11 2.91
CA GLN A 35 -2.98 -1.44 1.65
C GLN A 35 -1.54 -0.92 1.70
N HIS A 36 -0.59 -1.69 1.19
CA HIS A 36 0.84 -1.47 1.29
C HIS A 36 1.45 -1.16 -0.07
N GLY A 37 2.07 0.01 -0.18
CA GLY A 37 2.80 0.44 -1.37
C GLY A 37 4.30 0.55 -1.11
N CYS A 38 5.09 -0.28 -1.78
CA CYS A 38 6.56 -0.21 -1.80
C CYS A 38 7.08 1.17 -2.27
N HIS A 39 8.19 1.64 -1.69
CA HIS A 39 8.94 2.82 -2.15
C HIS A 39 9.94 2.49 -3.27
N GLU A 40 10.08 1.22 -3.60
CA GLU A 40 10.89 0.72 -4.69
C GLU A 40 10.26 1.09 -6.04
N TYR A 41 11.12 1.50 -6.99
CA TYR A 41 10.70 1.82 -8.35
C TYR A 41 10.38 0.54 -9.11
N ASN A 42 9.16 0.45 -9.63
CA ASN A 42 8.73 -0.68 -10.43
C ASN A 42 9.00 -0.39 -11.92
N GLU A 43 10.00 -1.05 -12.49
CA GLU A 43 10.40 -0.85 -13.90
C GLU A 43 9.28 -1.18 -14.89
N LYS A 44 8.41 -2.15 -14.58
CA LYS A 44 7.28 -2.52 -15.44
C LYS A 44 6.20 -1.44 -15.46
N LEU A 45 6.01 -0.74 -14.34
CA LEU A 45 5.01 0.32 -14.19
C LEU A 45 5.57 1.71 -14.49
N GLY A 46 6.89 1.86 -14.55
CA GLY A 46 7.56 3.14 -14.74
C GLY A 46 7.34 4.13 -13.58
N LYS A 47 7.00 3.64 -12.39
CA LYS A 47 6.61 4.43 -11.20
C LYS A 47 6.95 3.71 -9.90
N LEU A 48 6.95 4.43 -8.79
CA LEU A 48 6.95 3.83 -7.46
C LEU A 48 5.61 3.13 -7.19
N CYS A 49 5.62 1.94 -6.60
CA CYS A 49 4.40 1.20 -6.27
C CYS A 49 3.46 2.01 -5.36
N ARG A 50 3.99 2.74 -4.38
CA ARG A 50 3.20 3.60 -3.49
C ARG A 50 2.40 4.67 -4.24
N ASP A 51 2.96 5.22 -5.33
CA ASP A 51 2.33 6.31 -6.07
C ASP A 51 1.19 5.73 -6.93
N VAL A 52 1.41 4.55 -7.52
CA VAL A 52 0.37 3.78 -8.22
C VAL A 52 -0.79 3.42 -7.28
N LEU A 53 -0.48 2.95 -6.07
CA LEU A 53 -1.50 2.61 -5.07
C LEU A 53 -2.30 3.85 -4.63
N ASN A 54 -1.63 4.97 -4.38
CA ASN A 54 -2.31 6.22 -4.04
C ASN A 54 -3.29 6.66 -5.14
N ASP A 55 -2.87 6.60 -6.41
CA ASP A 55 -3.73 6.94 -7.55
C ASP A 55 -4.99 6.04 -7.58
N GLN A 56 -4.83 4.73 -7.32
CA GLN A 56 -5.95 3.77 -7.28
C GLN A 56 -6.92 4.06 -6.12
N ILE A 57 -6.41 4.37 -4.93
CA ILE A 57 -7.23 4.68 -3.75
C ILE A 57 -8.03 5.97 -3.96
N VAL A 58 -7.38 7.01 -4.49
CA VAL A 58 -8.05 8.29 -4.81
C VAL A 58 -9.13 8.06 -5.87
N ALA A 59 -8.83 7.31 -6.94
CA ALA A 59 -9.82 7.00 -7.98
C ALA A 59 -11.03 6.23 -7.42
N ALA A 60 -10.80 5.24 -6.55
CA ALA A 60 -11.87 4.49 -5.90
C ALA A 60 -12.74 5.36 -4.97
N ALA A 61 -12.13 6.28 -4.23
CA ALA A 61 -12.86 7.22 -3.37
C ALA A 61 -13.76 8.17 -4.18
N ILE A 62 -13.24 8.69 -5.31
CA ILE A 62 -14.00 9.54 -6.23
C ILE A 62 -15.19 8.77 -6.83
N ALA A 63 -14.95 7.54 -7.32
CA ALA A 63 -15.98 6.71 -7.92
C ALA A 63 -17.13 6.40 -6.93
N ARG A 64 -16.83 6.19 -5.65
CA ARG A 64 -17.86 6.01 -4.61
C ARG A 64 -18.71 7.26 -4.43
N ARG A 65 -18.08 8.44 -4.39
CA ARG A 65 -18.81 9.71 -4.24
C ARG A 65 -19.82 9.93 -5.37
N HIS A 66 -19.46 9.59 -6.61
CA HIS A 66 -20.38 9.68 -7.74
C HIS A 66 -21.55 8.69 -7.62
N LYS A 67 -21.30 7.43 -7.24
CA LYS A 67 -22.37 6.44 -7.02
C LYS A 67 -23.34 6.86 -5.91
N THR A 68 -22.88 7.52 -4.86
CA THR A 68 -23.75 7.99 -3.77
C THR A 68 -24.59 9.20 -4.19
N ALA A 69 -24.15 9.99 -5.18
CA ALA A 69 -24.89 11.16 -5.65
C ALA A 69 -26.03 10.83 -6.64
N GLU A 70 -26.07 9.61 -7.16
CA GLU A 70 -27.08 9.13 -8.13
C GLU A 70 -28.24 8.35 -7.47
N ASN A 71 -28.20 8.16 -6.14
CA ASN A 71 -29.27 7.58 -5.32
C ASN A 71 -29.95 8.65 -4.46
#